data_AF-A0A937WS14-F1
#
_entry.id   AF-A0A937WS14-F1
#
_cell.length_a   1.000
_cell.length_b   1.000
_cell.length_c   1.000
_cell.angle_alpha   90.00
_cell.angle_beta   90.00
_cell.angle_gamma   90.00
#
_symmetry.space_group_name_H-M   'P 1'
#
loop_
_entity.id
_entity.type
_entity.pdbx_description
1 polymer ?
#
loop_
_entity_poly.entity_id
_entity_poly.type
_entity_poly.pdbx_seq_one_letter_code
_entity_poly.pdbx_strand_id
1 'polypeptide(L)'
;MRKRIRYFDMEKIANDEEPLSESELEVKQHLAHQIKENLLNKLDIEEALKALTDKQRQCLILSVFEGLTEEEISQTLNISQPAVHKLIAKAKANMKKILQGGY
;
A
#
# COMPACT_ATOMS: atom_id res chain seq x y z
N MET A 1 -56.51 25.01 -9.92
CA MET A 1 -56.10 24.37 -8.66
C MET A 1 -54.59 24.12 -8.67
N ARG A 2 -53.81 24.86 -7.87
CA ARG A 2 -52.35 24.71 -7.79
C ARG A 2 -52.03 23.58 -6.80
N LYS A 3 -51.37 22.51 -7.26
CA LYS A 3 -50.88 21.43 -6.40
C LYS A 3 -49.81 22.03 -5.49
N ARG A 4 -50.15 22.14 -4.21
CA ARG A 4 -49.25 22.57 -3.13
C ARG A 4 -48.18 21.49 -2.99
N ILE A 5 -47.00 21.77 -3.53
CA ILE A 5 -45.79 20.98 -3.30
C ILE A 5 -45.59 21.01 -1.77
N ARG A 6 -45.84 19.87 -1.10
CA ARG A 6 -45.40 19.69 0.28
C ARG A 6 -43.88 19.76 0.21
N TYR A 7 -43.32 20.85 0.70
CA TYR A 7 -41.91 20.91 1.02
C TYR A 7 -41.67 19.71 1.94
N PHE A 8 -41.01 18.69 1.39
CA PHE A 8 -40.38 17.66 2.18
C PHE A 8 -39.39 18.44 3.06
N ASP A 9 -39.56 18.29 4.36
CA ASP A 9 -38.81 19.04 5.36
C ASP A 9 -37.33 18.61 5.24
N MET A 10 -36.57 19.29 4.37
CA MET A 10 -35.15 19.00 4.12
C MET A 10 -34.32 19.13 5.40
N GLU A 11 -34.82 19.86 6.39
CA GLU A 11 -34.23 20.00 7.71
C GLU A 11 -34.32 18.73 8.58
N LYS A 12 -35.28 17.83 8.32
CA LYS A 12 -35.33 16.54 9.04
C LYS A 12 -34.30 15.54 8.53
N ILE A 13 -34.01 15.56 7.23
CA ILE A 13 -33.00 14.65 6.64
C ILE A 13 -31.60 14.99 7.17
N ALA A 14 -31.33 16.26 7.49
CA ALA A 14 -30.01 16.72 7.98
C ALA A 14 -29.76 16.43 9.47
N ASN A 15 -30.80 16.12 10.25
CA ASN A 15 -30.71 15.96 11.72
C ASN A 15 -30.99 14.53 12.23
N ASP A 16 -31.31 13.59 11.33
CA ASP A 16 -31.55 12.17 11.67
C ASP A 16 -30.28 11.31 11.60
N GLU A 17 -29.09 11.88 11.36
CA GLU A 17 -27.84 11.21 11.73
C GLU A 17 -27.69 11.35 13.24
N GLU A 18 -28.13 10.33 13.99
CA GLU A 18 -27.81 10.23 15.41
C GLU A 18 -26.30 10.50 15.57
N PRO A 19 -25.90 11.49 16.40
CA PRO A 19 -24.49 11.76 16.60
C PRO A 19 -23.84 10.48 17.10
N LEU A 20 -22.79 10.05 16.40
CA LEU A 20 -22.01 8.87 16.77
C LEU A 20 -21.75 8.91 18.28
N SER A 21 -22.10 7.83 18.96
CA SER A 21 -21.75 7.68 20.37
C SER A 21 -20.25 7.80 20.55
N GLU A 22 -19.80 8.12 21.76
CA GLU A 22 -18.38 8.25 22.08
C GLU A 22 -17.57 7.00 21.66
N SER A 23 -18.15 5.80 21.84
CA SER A 23 -17.54 4.54 21.43
C SER A 23 -17.48 4.35 19.91
N GLU A 24 -18.51 4.75 19.16
CA GLU A 24 -18.50 4.72 17.70
C GLU A 24 -17.49 5.72 17.13
N LEU A 25 -17.34 6.88 17.76
CA LEU A 25 -16.36 7.89 17.39
C LEU A 25 -14.92 7.36 17.60
N GLU A 26 -14.65 6.72 18.73
CA GLU A 26 -13.36 6.08 19.02
C GLU A 26 -13.03 4.99 17.99
N VAL A 27 -13.98 4.12 17.66
CA VAL A 27 -13.80 3.06 16.66
C VAL A 27 -13.50 3.67 15.28
N LYS A 28 -14.24 4.70 14.89
CA LYS A 28 -14.03 5.40 13.61
C LYS A 28 -12.65 6.05 13.55
N GLN A 29 -12.19 6.66 14.64
CA GLN A 29 -10.85 7.25 14.72
C GLN A 29 -9.75 6.19 14.61
N HIS A 30 -9.89 5.07 15.32
CA HIS A 30 -8.91 3.99 15.26
C HIS A 30 -8.84 3.38 13.86
N LEU A 31 -9.99 3.12 13.24
CA LEU A 31 -10.05 2.61 11.86
C LEU A 31 -9.42 3.60 10.87
N ALA A 32 -9.72 4.90 11.00
CA ALA A 32 -9.13 5.93 10.14
C ALA A 32 -7.60 5.97 10.27
N HIS A 33 -7.07 5.82 11.49
CA HIS A 33 -5.63 5.73 11.73
C HIS A 33 -5.02 4.48 11.08
N GLN A 34 -5.61 3.30 11.27
CA GLN A 34 -5.14 2.07 10.63
C GLN A 34 -5.14 2.15 9.11
N ILE A 35 -6.20 2.69 8.52
CA ILE A 35 -6.29 2.90 7.06
C ILE A 35 -5.19 3.83 6.58
N LYS A 36 -4.95 4.94 7.30
CA LYS A 36 -3.89 5.90 6.98
C LYS A 36 -2.51 5.24 7.01
N GLU A 37 -2.17 4.52 8.07
CA GLU A 37 -0.88 3.83 8.20
C GLU A 37 -0.68 2.80 7.07
N ASN A 38 -1.71 2.03 6.75
CA ASN A 38 -1.65 1.06 5.65
C ASN A 38 -1.45 1.74 4.28
N LEU A 39 -2.08 2.89 4.06
CA LEU A 39 -1.90 3.68 2.84
C LEU A 39 -0.48 4.24 2.72
N LEU A 40 0.08 4.77 3.81
CA LEU A 40 1.46 5.26 3.86
C LEU A 40 2.45 4.12 3.57
N ASN A 41 2.31 2.99 4.25
CA ASN A 41 3.16 1.81 4.02
C ASN A 41 3.10 1.33 2.57
N LYS A 42 1.91 1.34 1.95
CA LYS A 42 1.75 0.96 0.54
C LYS A 42 2.47 1.93 -0.40
N LEU A 43 2.38 3.23 -0.13
CA LEU A 43 3.05 4.26 -0.92
C LEU A 43 4.57 4.10 -0.83
N ASP A 44 5.10 3.92 0.37
CA ASP A 44 6.55 3.75 0.62
C ASP A 44 7.09 2.51 -0.10
N ILE A 45 6.35 1.39 -0.09
CA ILE A 45 6.72 0.17 -0.82
C ILE A 45 6.71 0.43 -2.34
N GLU A 46 5.72 1.14 -2.85
CA GLU A 46 5.63 1.46 -4.27
C GLU A 46 6.80 2.33 -4.73
N GLU A 47 7.17 3.35 -3.95
CA GLU A 47 8.34 4.19 -4.21
C GLU A 47 9.65 3.39 -4.13
N ALA A 48 9.78 2.53 -3.13
CA ALA A 48 10.95 1.66 -2.98
C ALA A 48 11.12 0.71 -4.18
N LEU A 49 10.04 0.16 -4.71
CA LEU A 49 10.05 -0.69 -5.91
C LEU A 49 10.38 0.09 -7.19
N LYS A 50 9.89 1.34 -7.32
CA LYS A 50 10.18 2.22 -8.46
C LYS A 50 11.65 2.63 -8.53
N ALA A 51 12.33 2.73 -7.39
CA ALA A 51 13.75 3.06 -7.33
C ALA A 51 14.69 1.90 -7.75
N LEU A 52 14.17 0.69 -7.87
CA LEU A 52 14.94 -0.47 -8.33
C LEU A 52 15.09 -0.46 -9.85
N THR A 53 16.25 -0.91 -10.33
CA THR A 53 16.38 -1.22 -11.76
C THR A 53 15.48 -2.40 -12.12
N ASP A 54 15.12 -2.53 -13.39
CA ASP A 54 14.22 -3.61 -13.84
C ASP A 54 14.76 -5.00 -13.46
N LYS A 55 16.07 -5.22 -13.58
CA LYS A 55 16.70 -6.48 -13.19
C LYS A 55 16.71 -6.71 -11.68
N GLN A 56 16.91 -5.67 -10.88
CA GLN A 56 16.81 -5.77 -9.41
C GLN A 56 15.38 -6.12 -9.00
N ARG A 57 14.40 -5.40 -9.54
CA ARG A 57 12.97 -5.61 -9.29
C ARG A 57 12.53 -7.01 -9.70
N GLN A 58 12.92 -7.45 -10.89
CA GLN A 58 12.60 -8.79 -11.40
C GLN A 58 13.17 -9.90 -10.51
N CYS A 59 14.47 -9.87 -10.17
CA CYS A 59 15.07 -10.87 -9.28
C CYS A 59 14.42 -10.86 -7.89
N LEU A 60 14.09 -9.68 -7.35
CA LEU A 60 13.45 -9.59 -6.05
C LEU A 60 12.03 -10.15 -6.07
N ILE A 61 11.24 -9.87 -7.12
CA ILE A 61 9.87 -10.38 -7.24
C ILE A 61 9.87 -11.90 -7.30
N LEU A 62 10.70 -12.50 -8.17
CA LEU A 62 10.82 -13.96 -8.28
C LEU A 62 11.23 -14.61 -6.95
N SER A 63 12.12 -13.96 -6.19
CA SER A 63 12.56 -14.50 -4.89
C SER A 63 11.50 -14.37 -3.79
N VAL A 64 10.81 -13.23 -3.70
CA VAL A 64 9.92 -12.93 -2.56
C VAL A 64 8.48 -13.39 -2.81
N PHE A 65 7.95 -13.18 -4.02
CA PHE A 65 6.57 -13.50 -4.35
C PHE A 65 6.41 -14.91 -4.92
N GLU A 66 7.38 -15.37 -5.71
CA GLU A 66 7.33 -16.71 -6.32
C GLU A 66 8.13 -17.75 -5.53
N GLY A 67 8.95 -17.32 -4.56
CA GLY A 67 9.71 -18.22 -3.69
C GLY A 67 10.88 -18.93 -4.39
N LEU A 68 11.29 -18.48 -5.58
CA LEU A 68 12.37 -19.12 -6.33
C LEU A 68 13.73 -18.92 -5.65
N THR A 69 14.56 -19.95 -5.71
CA THR A 69 15.96 -19.92 -5.29
C THR A 69 16.81 -19.08 -6.26
N GLU A 70 17.99 -18.62 -5.82
CA GLU A 70 18.90 -17.89 -6.70
C GLU A 70 19.34 -18.71 -7.93
N GLU A 71 19.40 -20.05 -7.79
CA GLU A 71 19.70 -20.97 -8.89
C GLU A 71 18.56 -21.00 -9.92
N GLU A 72 17.32 -21.20 -9.47
CA GLU A 72 16.13 -21.20 -10.35
C GLU A 72 15.95 -19.85 -11.06
N ILE A 73 16.20 -18.75 -10.35
CA ILE A 73 16.18 -17.39 -10.94
C ILE A 73 17.29 -17.25 -11.99
N SER A 74 18.48 -17.80 -11.73
CA SER A 74 19.61 -17.76 -12.67
C SER A 74 19.26 -18.44 -13.99
N GLN A 75 18.59 -19.60 -13.91
CA GLN A 75 18.11 -20.36 -15.06
C GLN A 75 16.99 -19.62 -15.77
N THR A 76 16.01 -19.09 -15.02
CA THR A 76 14.85 -18.35 -15.54
C THR A 76 15.25 -17.08 -16.29
N LEU A 77 16.25 -16.36 -15.77
CA LEU A 77 16.69 -15.08 -16.34
C LEU A 77 17.91 -15.20 -17.25
N ASN A 78 18.46 -16.41 -17.41
CA ASN A 78 19.68 -16.69 -18.16
C ASN A 78 20.85 -15.77 -17.79
N ILE A 79 21.11 -15.65 -16.48
CA ILE A 79 22.25 -14.91 -15.91
C ILE A 79 22.92 -15.78 -14.85
N SER A 80 24.15 -15.46 -14.45
CA SER A 80 24.85 -16.26 -13.45
C SER A 80 24.22 -16.12 -12.05
N GLN A 81 24.22 -17.20 -11.26
CA GLN A 81 23.75 -17.17 -9.87
C GLN A 81 24.43 -16.07 -9.02
N PRO A 82 25.75 -15.81 -9.13
CA PRO A 82 26.37 -14.66 -8.44
C PRO A 82 25.83 -13.29 -8.90
N ALA A 83 25.38 -13.16 -10.15
CA ALA A 83 24.74 -11.94 -10.62
C ALA A 83 23.35 -11.77 -9.98
N VAL A 84 22.57 -12.84 -9.87
CA VAL A 84 21.29 -12.86 -9.14
C VAL A 84 21.49 -12.41 -7.69
N HIS A 85 22.47 -13.01 -7.00
CA HIS A 85 22.80 -12.65 -5.62
C HIS A 85 23.08 -11.14 -5.47
N LYS A 86 23.95 -10.60 -6.33
CA LYS A 86 24.29 -9.16 -6.33
C LYS A 86 23.08 -8.27 -6.63
N LEU A 87 22.19 -8.69 -7.54
CA LEU A 87 20.98 -7.95 -7.87
C LEU A 87 20.01 -7.91 -6.68
N ILE A 88 19.75 -9.05 -6.04
CA ILE A 88 18.88 -9.15 -4.86
C ILE A 88 19.46 -8.36 -3.68
N ALA A 89 20.77 -8.50 -3.41
CA ALA A 89 21.43 -7.76 -2.33
C ALA A 89 21.34 -6.25 -2.53
N LYS A 90 21.60 -5.75 -3.76
CA LYS A 90 21.43 -4.33 -4.10
C LYS A 90 19.97 -3.89 -4.01
N ALA A 91 19.03 -4.71 -4.45
CA ALA A 91 17.60 -4.42 -4.36
C ALA A 91 17.19 -4.21 -2.90
N LYS A 92 17.52 -5.16 -2.01
CA LYS A 92 17.24 -5.07 -0.57
C LYS A 92 17.90 -3.85 0.07
N ALA A 93 19.15 -3.55 -0.27
CA ALA A 93 19.86 -2.38 0.24
C ALA A 93 19.20 -1.06 -0.19
N ASN A 94 18.77 -0.96 -1.45
CA ASN A 94 18.09 0.22 -1.97
C ASN A 94 16.70 0.41 -1.33
N MET A 95 15.91 -0.67 -1.23
CA MET A 95 14.62 -0.62 -0.55
C MET A 95 14.77 -0.24 0.92
N LYS A 96 15.77 -0.79 1.62
CA LYS A 96 16.04 -0.45 3.03
C LYS A 96 16.28 1.05 3.23
N LYS A 97 17.04 1.69 2.34
CA LYS A 97 17.32 3.15 2.42
C LYS A 97 16.05 4.00 2.27
N ILE A 98 15.12 3.55 1.44
CA ILE A 98 13.86 4.28 1.18
C ILE A 98 12.88 4.04 2.34
N LEU A 99 12.71 2.77 2.73
CA LEU A 99 11.74 2.36 3.74
C LEU A 99 12.16 2.69 5.19
N GLN A 100 13.46 2.80 5.48
CA GLN A 100 13.95 3.17 6.83
C GLN A 100 14.18 4.67 6.99
N GLY A 101 13.84 5.48 5.99
CA GLY A 101 14.03 6.92 6.00
C GLY A 101 15.48 7.32 5.71
N GLY A 102 15.68 8.05 4.62
CA GLY A 102 16.80 8.97 4.48
C GLY A 102 16.65 10.15 5.45
N TYR A 103 16.87 9.89 6.75
CA TYR A 103 17.16 10.86 7.81
C TYR A 103 18.16 10.25 8.79
#